data_AF-A0A2E3ULN8-F1
#
_entry.id   AF-A0A2E3ULN8-F1
#
_cell.length_a   1.000
_cell.length_b   1.000
_cell.length_c   1.000
_cell.angle_alpha   90.00
_cell.angle_beta   90.00
_cell.angle_gamma   90.00
#
_symmetry.space_group_name_H-M   'P 1'
#
loop_
_entity.id
_entity.type
_entity.pdbx_description
1 polymer ?
#
loop_
_entity_poly.entity_id
_entity_poly.type
_entity_poly.pdbx_seq_one_letter_code
_entity_poly.pdbx_strand_id
1 'polypeptide(L)'
;MAGSTTRNQLSLPQQYLFLQRTKTISGEGVLGPGRLEWRFRAKPTPLSRLYQVTLVLERDGTPDVRVVAPDLRLLAGGRDLPHIYHDPDRLCLYLPGTGQWDASKRLDLTIIPWTHLWLIYFEEWLVSDDWKGGGKHPGEHDPDEGNRALRRSLRRMR
;
A
#
# COMPACT_ATOMS: atom_id res chain seq x y z
N MET A 1 33.72 7.70 -9.48
CA MET A 1 33.20 6.43 -8.92
C MET A 1 32.30 6.78 -7.75
N ALA A 2 30.99 6.85 -7.98
CA ALA A 2 30.03 7.17 -6.91
C ALA A 2 29.80 5.91 -6.07
N GLY A 3 30.19 5.96 -4.80
CA GLY A 3 29.94 4.87 -3.85
C GLY A 3 28.45 4.59 -3.74
N SER A 4 28.06 3.37 -4.08
CA SER A 4 26.73 2.85 -3.79
C SER A 4 26.60 2.75 -2.28
N THR A 5 26.00 3.75 -1.65
CA THR A 5 25.51 3.66 -0.27
C THR A 5 24.45 2.57 -0.29
N THR A 6 24.82 1.35 0.10
CA THR A 6 23.88 0.27 0.38
C THR A 6 22.96 0.77 1.48
N ARG A 7 21.77 1.26 1.10
CA ARG A 7 20.69 1.55 2.05
C ARG A 7 20.53 0.29 2.90
N ASN A 8 20.58 0.46 4.22
CA ASN A 8 20.49 -0.65 5.16
C ASN A 8 19.10 -1.31 5.03
N GLN A 9 18.99 -2.32 4.17
CA GLN A 9 17.73 -3.02 3.89
C GLN A 9 17.38 -3.92 5.07
N LEU A 10 16.10 -3.92 5.46
CA LEU A 10 15.60 -4.80 6.49
C LEU A 10 15.31 -6.17 5.89
N SER A 11 15.96 -7.18 6.43
CA SER A 11 15.69 -8.58 6.11
C SER A 11 14.28 -9.00 6.55
N LEU A 12 13.73 -10.06 5.92
CA LEU A 12 12.43 -10.60 6.29
C LEU A 12 12.31 -10.97 7.78
N PRO A 13 13.33 -11.58 8.44
CA PRO A 13 13.30 -11.78 9.89
C PRO A 13 13.21 -10.47 10.69
N GLN A 14 13.90 -9.40 10.27
CA GLN A 14 13.81 -8.10 10.94
C GLN A 14 12.42 -7.49 10.79
N GLN A 15 11.84 -7.55 9.58
CA GLN A 15 10.46 -7.14 9.34
C GLN A 15 9.47 -7.92 10.22
N TYR A 16 9.64 -9.25 10.30
CA TYR A 16 8.82 -10.12 11.15
C TYR A 16 8.90 -9.74 12.63
N LEU A 17 10.11 -9.53 13.15
CA LEU A 17 10.31 -9.12 14.55
C LEU A 17 9.64 -7.76 14.86
N PHE A 18 9.66 -6.83 13.91
CA PHE A 18 8.96 -5.55 14.07
C PHE A 18 7.44 -5.71 14.08
N LEU A 19 6.90 -6.54 13.19
CA LEU A 19 5.48 -6.89 13.18
C LEU A 19 5.04 -7.59 14.46
N GLN A 20 5.86 -8.49 15.01
CA GLN A 20 5.54 -9.18 16.28
C GLN A 20 5.56 -8.25 17.50
N ARG A 21 6.41 -7.22 17.49
CA ARG A 21 6.63 -6.34 18.64
C ARG A 21 5.71 -5.11 18.66
N THR A 22 5.00 -4.85 17.57
CA THR A 22 4.09 -3.71 17.52
C THR A 22 2.92 -3.91 18.48
N LYS A 23 2.60 -2.88 19.26
CA LYS A 23 1.50 -2.91 20.23
C LYS A 23 0.16 -2.49 19.62
N THR A 24 0.21 -1.80 18.49
CA THR A 24 -0.95 -1.16 17.87
C THR A 24 -1.62 -2.06 16.84
N ILE A 25 -0.86 -2.97 16.23
CA ILE A 25 -1.33 -3.85 15.17
C ILE A 25 -1.18 -5.30 15.66
N SER A 26 -2.29 -5.88 16.10
CA SER A 26 -2.31 -7.31 16.44
C SER A 26 -2.45 -8.14 15.16
N GLY A 27 -1.57 -9.12 15.01
CA GLY A 27 -1.57 -10.03 13.88
C GLY A 27 -0.73 -11.26 14.16
N GLU A 28 -0.76 -12.18 13.21
CA GLU A 28 0.02 -13.41 13.22
C GLU A 28 0.69 -13.58 11.87
N GLY A 29 1.81 -14.28 11.82
CA GLY A 29 2.49 -14.47 10.55
C GLY A 29 3.47 -15.62 10.56
N VAL A 30 3.79 -16.04 9.34
CA VAL A 30 4.69 -17.15 9.04
C VAL A 30 5.87 -16.60 8.27
N LEU A 31 7.07 -16.88 8.76
CA LEU A 31 8.32 -16.60 8.09
C LEU A 31 8.81 -17.90 7.43
N GLY A 32 8.83 -17.91 6.09
CA GLY A 32 9.36 -19.01 5.28
C GLY A 32 10.68 -18.65 4.60
N PRO A 33 11.26 -19.60 3.83
CA PRO A 33 12.44 -19.34 3.03
C PRO A 33 12.15 -18.27 1.96
N GLY A 34 12.65 -17.05 2.16
CA GLY A 34 12.51 -15.96 1.19
C GLY A 34 11.13 -15.29 1.14
N ARG A 35 10.20 -15.68 2.02
CA ARG A 35 8.82 -15.18 2.05
C ARG A 35 8.37 -14.88 3.48
N LEU A 36 7.71 -13.75 3.66
CA LEU A 36 7.02 -13.37 4.89
C LEU A 36 5.54 -13.17 4.60
N GLU A 37 4.67 -13.90 5.31
CA GLU A 37 3.22 -13.66 5.30
C GLU A 37 2.77 -13.19 6.68
N TRP A 38 1.96 -12.12 6.71
CA TRP A 38 1.42 -11.54 7.93
C TRP A 38 -0.07 -11.28 7.76
N ARG A 39 -0.87 -11.79 8.69
CA ARG A 39 -2.32 -11.64 8.74
C ARG A 39 -2.68 -10.75 9.92
N PHE A 40 -3.48 -9.72 9.66
CA PHE A 40 -3.90 -8.79 10.69
C PHE A 40 -5.34 -8.36 10.48
N ARG A 41 -5.94 -7.83 11.54
CA ARG A 41 -7.27 -7.21 11.49
C ARG A 41 -7.11 -5.70 11.39
N ALA A 42 -7.81 -5.09 10.44
CA ALA A 42 -7.84 -3.65 10.26
C ALA A 42 -9.26 -3.14 10.54
N LYS A 43 -9.38 -2.17 11.45
CA LYS A 43 -10.60 -1.41 11.69
C LYS A 43 -10.20 0.07 11.77
N PRO A 44 -10.13 0.78 10.64
CA PRO A 44 -9.48 2.10 10.58
C PRO A 44 -10.10 3.17 11.46
N THR A 45 -11.42 3.11 11.66
CA THR A 45 -12.14 3.97 12.61
C THR A 45 -13.08 3.13 13.48
N PRO A 46 -13.56 3.63 14.63
CA PRO A 46 -14.55 2.93 15.44
C PRO A 46 -15.84 2.55 14.69
N LEU A 47 -16.19 3.29 13.64
CA LEU A 47 -17.36 3.08 12.79
C LEU A 47 -17.10 2.19 11.57
N SER A 48 -15.83 2.01 11.17
CA SER A 48 -15.47 1.20 10.02
C SER A 48 -15.81 -0.27 10.24
N ARG A 49 -15.98 -1.00 9.13
CA ARG A 49 -16.05 -2.47 9.16
C ARG A 49 -14.72 -3.05 9.65
N LEU A 50 -14.79 -4.28 10.16
CA LEU A 50 -13.61 -5.05 10.51
C LEU A 50 -13.14 -5.83 9.27
N TYR A 51 -11.91 -5.60 8.85
CA TYR A 51 -11.29 -6.27 7.71
C TYR A 51 -10.25 -7.27 8.19
N GLN A 52 -10.25 -8.46 7.59
CA GLN A 52 -9.15 -9.42 7.67
C GLN A 52 -8.24 -9.18 6.48
N VAL A 53 -6.97 -8.90 6.74
CA VAL A 53 -6.00 -8.52 5.71
C VAL A 53 -4.82 -9.47 5.74
N THR A 54 -4.36 -9.88 4.56
CA THR A 54 -3.09 -10.61 4.37
C THR A 54 -2.09 -9.71 3.68
N LEU A 55 -0.90 -9.61 4.25
CA LEU A 55 0.29 -8.94 3.74
C LEU A 55 1.34 -10.01 3.40
N VAL A 56 1.88 -9.97 2.19
CA VAL A 56 2.95 -10.86 1.74
C VAL A 56 4.14 -10.03 1.28
N LEU A 57 5.35 -10.40 1.70
CA LEU A 57 6.61 -9.82 1.24
C LEU A 57 7.60 -10.92 0.86
N GLU A 58 8.02 -10.92 -0.40
CA GLU A 58 9.11 -11.75 -0.91
C GLU A 58 10.46 -11.02 -0.75
N ARG A 59 11.57 -11.76 -0.64
CA ARG A 59 12.93 -11.25 -0.35
C ARG A 59 13.36 -10.04 -1.19
N ASP A 60 13.08 -10.08 -2.48
CA ASP A 60 13.43 -9.03 -3.45
C ASP A 60 12.18 -8.40 -4.09
N GLY A 61 11.03 -8.63 -3.45
CA GLY A 61 9.73 -8.23 -3.95
C GLY A 61 9.21 -6.94 -3.33
N THR A 62 7.98 -6.64 -3.72
CA THR A 62 7.18 -5.55 -3.19
C THR A 62 6.06 -6.13 -2.31
N PRO A 63 5.67 -5.44 -1.22
CA PRO A 63 4.53 -5.82 -0.41
C PRO A 63 3.25 -5.98 -1.24
N ASP A 64 2.65 -7.15 -1.16
CA ASP A 64 1.31 -7.47 -1.68
C ASP A 64 0.33 -7.49 -0.51
N VAL A 65 -0.77 -6.73 -0.61
CA VAL A 65 -1.78 -6.61 0.43
C VAL A 65 -3.15 -6.94 -0.14
N ARG A 66 -3.86 -7.86 0.51
CA ARG A 66 -5.19 -8.29 0.10
C ARG A 66 -6.15 -8.31 1.27
N VAL A 67 -7.36 -7.84 1.05
CA VAL A 67 -8.47 -8.02 1.99
C VAL A 67 -9.07 -9.41 1.74
N VAL A 68 -9.08 -10.25 2.77
CA VAL A 68 -9.63 -11.61 2.74
C VAL A 68 -11.11 -11.61 3.12
N ALA A 69 -11.50 -10.74 4.05
CA ALA A 69 -12.89 -10.57 4.46
C ALA A 69 -13.13 -9.15 5.00
N PRO A 70 -14.32 -8.56 4.81
CA PRO A 70 -15.35 -8.98 3.85
C PRO A 70 -14.85 -8.88 2.40
N ASP A 71 -15.57 -9.53 1.46
CA ASP A 71 -15.27 -9.43 0.03
C ASP A 71 -15.52 -8.00 -0.46
N LEU A 72 -14.46 -7.33 -0.94
CA LEU A 72 -14.52 -5.95 -1.41
C LEU A 72 -15.40 -5.80 -2.66
N ARG A 73 -15.37 -6.76 -3.59
CA ARG A 73 -16.18 -6.70 -4.82
C ARG A 73 -17.65 -6.86 -4.50
N LEU A 74 -17.99 -7.71 -3.52
CA LEU A 74 -19.36 -7.81 -3.04
C LEU A 74 -19.83 -6.50 -2.40
N LEU A 75 -18.98 -5.86 -1.58
CA LEU A 75 -19.29 -4.55 -0.98
C LEU A 75 -19.46 -3.45 -2.02
N ALA A 76 -18.68 -3.49 -3.11
CA ALA A 76 -18.77 -2.52 -4.20
C ALA A 76 -20.11 -2.56 -4.94
N GLY A 77 -20.88 -3.64 -4.82
CA GLY A 77 -22.23 -3.74 -5.39
C GLY A 77 -22.24 -3.69 -6.92
N GLY A 78 -21.21 -4.25 -7.57
CA GLY A 78 -21.07 -4.27 -9.03
C GLY A 78 -20.30 -3.08 -9.62
N ARG A 79 -19.88 -2.12 -8.80
CA ARG A 79 -18.94 -1.07 -9.20
C ARG A 79 -17.50 -1.60 -9.28
N ASP A 80 -16.70 -1.01 -10.15
CA ASP A 80 -15.27 -1.31 -10.23
C ASP A 80 -14.55 -0.78 -8.98
N LEU A 81 -13.69 -1.61 -8.39
CA LEU A 81 -12.95 -1.22 -7.20
C LEU A 81 -11.89 -0.17 -7.54
N PRO A 82 -11.91 1.01 -6.90
CA PRO A 82 -10.85 1.99 -7.07
C PRO A 82 -9.57 1.49 -6.41
N HIS A 83 -8.42 1.94 -6.90
CA HIS A 83 -7.12 1.72 -6.24
C HIS A 83 -6.79 0.26 -5.92
N ILE A 84 -7.05 -0.63 -6.89
CA ILE A 84 -6.61 -2.03 -6.91
C ILE A 84 -5.62 -2.26 -8.06
N TYR A 85 -4.62 -3.11 -7.85
CA TYR A 85 -3.90 -3.76 -8.94
C TYR A 85 -4.59 -5.07 -9.29
N HIS A 86 -4.92 -5.28 -10.56
CA HIS A 86 -5.51 -6.53 -11.03
C HIS A 86 -4.46 -7.62 -11.30
N ASP A 87 -4.94 -8.86 -11.46
CA ASP A 87 -4.15 -10.04 -11.86
C ASP A 87 -2.92 -10.33 -10.99
N PRO A 88 -3.08 -10.70 -9.70
CA PRO A 88 -4.33 -10.79 -8.93
C PRO A 88 -4.68 -9.49 -8.20
N ASP A 89 -5.95 -9.36 -7.80
CA ASP A 89 -6.46 -8.24 -7.00
C ASP A 89 -5.68 -8.06 -5.70
N ARG A 90 -5.02 -6.90 -5.60
CA ARG A 90 -4.30 -6.45 -4.40
C ARG A 90 -4.43 -4.93 -4.27
N LEU A 91 -4.38 -4.43 -3.03
CA LEU A 91 -4.50 -3.00 -2.77
C LEU A 91 -3.37 -2.24 -3.46
N CYS A 92 -3.72 -1.20 -4.20
CA CYS A 92 -2.76 -0.21 -4.64
C CYS A 92 -2.49 0.71 -3.45
N LEU A 93 -1.33 0.56 -2.80
CA LEU A 93 -0.96 1.39 -1.63
C LEU A 93 0.10 2.46 -1.98
N TYR A 94 0.79 2.26 -3.10
CA TYR A 94 1.85 3.10 -3.64
C TYR A 94 2.09 2.67 -5.09
N LEU A 95 2.74 3.50 -5.90
CA LEU A 95 3.13 3.17 -7.27
C LEU A 95 4.52 2.48 -7.29
N PRO A 96 4.63 1.20 -7.68
CA PRO A 96 5.92 0.52 -7.77
C PRO A 96 6.93 1.27 -8.65
N GLY A 97 8.21 1.21 -8.27
CA GLY A 97 9.29 1.86 -9.01
C GLY A 97 9.46 3.37 -8.76
N THR A 98 8.55 4.02 -8.01
CA THR A 98 8.67 5.46 -7.68
C THR A 98 9.52 5.76 -6.43
N GLY A 99 9.99 4.74 -5.74
CA GLY A 99 10.75 4.89 -4.50
C GLY A 99 9.90 5.22 -3.26
N GLN A 100 8.57 5.24 -3.38
CA GLN A 100 7.66 5.37 -2.22
C GLN A 100 7.86 4.24 -1.22
N TRP A 101 8.09 3.03 -1.72
CA TRP A 101 8.49 1.87 -0.93
C TRP A 101 9.92 1.43 -1.29
N ASP A 102 10.68 1.04 -0.27
CA ASP A 102 11.92 0.28 -0.38
C ASP A 102 12.14 -0.55 0.89
N ALA A 103 12.93 -1.63 0.80
CA ALA A 103 13.09 -2.60 1.89
C ALA A 103 13.77 -2.06 3.17
N SER A 104 14.28 -0.82 3.19
CA SER A 104 14.76 -0.19 4.43
C SER A 104 13.63 0.33 5.33
N LYS A 105 12.43 0.52 4.77
CA LYS A 105 11.25 0.96 5.51
C LYS A 105 10.60 -0.22 6.23
N ARG A 106 9.93 0.03 7.35
CA ARG A 106 9.29 -1.04 8.13
C ARG A 106 7.83 -1.22 7.73
N LEU A 107 7.40 -2.47 7.56
CA LEU A 107 6.02 -2.80 7.18
C LEU A 107 4.98 -2.24 8.17
N ASP A 108 5.27 -2.29 9.46
CA ASP A 108 4.38 -1.82 10.54
C ASP A 108 4.22 -0.29 10.57
N LEU A 109 5.16 0.47 10.00
CA LEU A 109 5.12 1.93 9.94
C LEU A 109 4.82 2.49 8.56
N THR A 110 4.71 1.65 7.52
CA THR A 110 4.38 2.09 6.16
C THR A 110 3.19 1.36 5.59
N ILE A 111 3.36 0.08 5.24
CA ILE A 111 2.37 -0.68 4.48
C ILE A 111 1.08 -0.90 5.27
N ILE A 112 1.20 -1.20 6.57
CA ILE A 112 0.01 -1.38 7.40
C ILE A 112 -0.74 -0.06 7.62
N PRO A 113 -0.08 1.08 7.96
CA PRO A 113 -0.75 2.38 7.97
C PRO A 113 -1.39 2.77 6.63
N TRP A 114 -0.71 2.54 5.50
CA TRP A 114 -1.29 2.80 4.18
C TRP A 114 -2.49 1.91 3.87
N THR A 115 -2.49 0.67 4.35
CA THR A 115 -3.65 -0.21 4.25
C THR A 115 -4.85 0.36 5.01
N HIS A 116 -4.63 0.90 6.22
CA HIS A 116 -5.70 1.55 6.98
C HIS A 116 -6.23 2.80 6.25
N LEU A 117 -5.34 3.61 5.69
CA LEU A 117 -5.71 4.79 4.93
C LEU A 117 -6.54 4.44 3.69
N TRP A 118 -6.11 3.42 2.93
CA TRP A 118 -6.86 2.90 1.80
C TRP A 118 -8.27 2.48 2.21
N LEU A 119 -8.40 1.74 3.31
CA LEU A 119 -9.69 1.29 3.84
C LEU A 119 -10.58 2.45 4.30
N ILE A 120 -10.02 3.55 4.82
CA ILE A 120 -10.79 4.77 5.14
C ILE A 120 -11.42 5.34 3.87
N TYR A 121 -10.63 5.48 2.81
CA TYR A 121 -11.14 5.99 1.53
C TYR A 121 -12.11 5.04 0.85
N PHE A 122 -11.91 3.72 0.99
CA PHE A 122 -12.84 2.72 0.51
C PHE A 122 -14.20 2.82 1.22
N GLU A 123 -14.22 2.95 2.55
CA GLU A 123 -15.46 3.13 3.32
C GLU A 123 -16.23 4.39 2.89
N GLU A 124 -15.50 5.48 2.62
CA GLU A 124 -16.10 6.72 2.12
C GLU A 124 -16.62 6.56 0.70
N TRP A 125 -15.83 5.95 -0.19
CA TRP A 125 -16.20 5.67 -1.58
C TRP A 125 -17.42 4.75 -1.69
N LEU A 126 -17.59 3.80 -0.78
CA LEU A 126 -18.79 2.97 -0.74
C LEU A 126 -20.07 3.81 -0.65
N VAL A 127 -20.01 4.98 0.00
CA VAL A 127 -21.13 5.91 0.19
C VAL A 127 -21.19 6.97 -0.91
N SER A 128 -20.05 7.54 -1.27
CA SER A 128 -19.98 8.73 -2.14
C SER A 128 -19.85 8.42 -3.62
N ASP A 129 -19.40 7.19 -3.95
CA ASP A 129 -18.97 6.78 -5.28
C ASP A 129 -17.80 7.60 -5.87
N ASP A 130 -17.11 8.39 -5.04
CA ASP A 130 -16.02 9.28 -5.44
C ASP A 130 -14.73 8.94 -4.66
N TRP A 131 -13.69 8.47 -5.36
CA TRP A 131 -12.44 8.03 -4.73
C TRP A 131 -11.57 9.22 -4.27
N LYS A 132 -11.51 9.42 -2.96
CA LYS A 132 -10.75 10.52 -2.33
C LYS A 132 -9.33 10.16 -1.91
N GLY A 133 -8.90 8.92 -2.16
CA GLY A 133 -7.57 8.45 -1.75
C GLY A 133 -6.41 9.01 -2.55
N GLY A 134 -6.70 9.67 -3.68
CA GLY A 134 -5.66 10.13 -4.61
C GLY A 134 -4.78 8.97 -5.07
N GLY A 135 -3.49 9.25 -5.23
CA GLY A 135 -2.52 8.30 -5.78
C GLY A 135 -2.54 8.26 -7.30
N LYS A 136 -1.46 7.79 -7.91
CA LYS A 136 -1.41 7.52 -9.34
C LYS A 136 -1.60 6.03 -9.56
N HIS A 137 -2.59 5.65 -10.36
CA HIS A 137 -2.66 4.29 -10.87
C HIS A 137 -1.76 4.11 -12.11
N PRO A 138 -1.19 2.91 -12.31
CA PRO A 138 -0.62 2.56 -13.61
C PRO A 138 -1.70 2.69 -14.69
N GLY A 139 -1.45 3.51 -15.71
CA GLY A 139 -2.36 3.73 -16.83
C GLY A 139 -3.24 4.97 -16.73
N GLU A 140 -3.29 5.66 -15.58
CA GLU A 140 -3.94 6.98 -15.51
C GLU A 140 -3.07 8.04 -16.18
N HIS A 141 -3.66 8.78 -17.13
CA HIS A 141 -3.05 9.97 -17.70
C HIS A 141 -3.07 11.05 -16.62
N ASP A 142 -1.91 11.52 -16.17
CA ASP A 142 -1.80 12.60 -15.20
C ASP A 142 -2.16 13.93 -15.88
N PRO A 143 -3.34 14.53 -15.63
CA PRO A 143 -3.70 15.79 -16.27
C PRO A 143 -2.76 16.94 -15.85
N ASP A 144 -2.01 16.74 -14.76
CA ASP A 144 -1.12 17.74 -14.16
C ASP A 144 0.34 17.60 -14.64
N GLU A 145 0.64 16.61 -15.49
CA GLU A 145 1.97 16.45 -16.10
C GLU A 145 2.28 17.60 -17.08
N GLY A 146 1.28 18.03 -17.86
CA GLY A 146 1.39 19.20 -18.73
C GLY A 146 1.65 20.50 -17.93
N ASN A 147 0.93 20.68 -16.82
CA ASN A 147 1.11 21.84 -15.93
C ASN A 147 2.50 21.83 -15.26
N ARG A 148 3.01 20.66 -14.87
CA ARG A 148 4.36 20.52 -14.31
C ARG A 148 5.45 20.84 -15.34
N ALA A 149 5.30 20.39 -16.59
CA ALA A 149 6.23 20.71 -17.66
C ALA A 149 6.29 22.22 -17.94
N LEU A 150 5.12 22.87 -17.99
CA LEU A 150 5.01 24.33 -18.16
C LEU A 150 5.64 25.10 -16.99
N ARG A 151 5.38 24.69 -15.74
CA ARG A 151 6.01 25.34 -14.56
C ARG A 151 7.53 25.18 -14.56
N ARG A 152 8.05 24.04 -15.05
CA ARG A 152 9.50 23.80 -15.18
C ARG A 152 10.12 24.66 -16.28
N SER A 153 9.47 24.81 -17.43
CA SER A 153 9.98 25.66 -18.51
C SER A 153 10.00 27.14 -18.10
N LEU A 154 8.96 27.61 -17.42
CA LEU A 154 8.89 28.98 -16.88
C LEU A 154 9.96 29.26 -15.80
N ARG A 155 10.32 28.28 -14.99
CA ARG A 155 11.43 28.41 -14.02
C ARG A 155 12.82 28.41 -14.66
N ARG A 156 12.97 27.82 -15.85
CA ARG A 156 14.24 27.74 -16.59
C ARG A 156 14.50 28.97 -17.48
N MET A 157 13.46 29.74 -17.76
CA MET A 157 13.53 31.01 -18.50
C MET A 157 13.77 32.23 -17.58
N ARG A 158 14.09 31.99 -16.31
CA ARG A 158 14.37 33.04 -15.32
C ARG A 158 15.79 32.93 -14.82
#